data_AF-A0A6P0J6B1-F1
#
_entry.id   AF-A0A6P0J6B1-F1
#
_cell.length_a   1.000
_cell.length_b   1.000
_cell.length_c   1.000
_cell.angle_alpha   90.00
_cell.angle_beta   90.00
_cell.angle_gamma   90.00
#
_symmetry.space_group_name_H-M   'P 1'
#
loop_
_entity.id
_entity.type
_entity.pdbx_description
1 polymer ?
#
loop_
_entity_poly.entity_id
_entity_poly.type
_entity_poly.pdbx_seq_one_letter_code
_entity_poly.pdbx_strand_id
1 'polypeptide(L)'
;MLNIDNQSQDLYDIPGLKELSDETAAACSGGVRLLGYYHANYRGFSKGFGKSSGNYLSIPWVGGSINDQISSLRVFGGSRSWYKVTLYEDANYKGRRETFTIRKGWGLPFVGFFMNDKTSSIWVRPA
;
A
#
# COMPACT_ATOMS: atom_id res chain seq x y z
N MET A 1 -17.95 -42.53 0.26
CA MET A 1 -18.66 -41.23 0.36
C MET A 1 -17.57 -40.18 0.53
N LEU A 2 -17.35 -39.33 -0.49
CA LEU A 2 -16.25 -38.35 -0.46
C LEU A 2 -16.59 -37.27 0.56
N ASN A 3 -15.76 -37.17 1.61
CA ASN A 3 -15.85 -36.14 2.62
C ASN A 3 -15.29 -34.84 2.04
N ILE A 4 -16.17 -33.98 1.53
CA ILE A 4 -15.79 -32.64 1.09
C ILE A 4 -16.00 -31.74 2.30
N ASP A 5 -15.03 -31.72 3.21
CA ASP A 5 -14.95 -30.69 4.23
C ASP A 5 -14.71 -29.37 3.50
N ASN A 6 -15.81 -28.66 3.21
CA ASN A 6 -15.81 -27.31 2.68
C ASN A 6 -15.28 -26.38 3.78
N GLN A 7 -13.96 -26.34 3.93
CA GLN A 7 -13.27 -25.30 4.66
C GLN A 7 -13.55 -24.01 3.89
N SER A 8 -14.56 -23.24 4.32
CA SER A 8 -14.81 -21.92 3.76
C SER A 8 -13.59 -21.07 4.10
N GLN A 9 -12.66 -20.94 3.16
CA GLN A 9 -11.71 -19.84 3.22
C GLN A 9 -12.54 -18.57 3.09
N ASP A 10 -12.46 -17.70 4.09
CA ASP A 10 -13.11 -16.40 4.03
C ASP A 10 -12.65 -15.71 2.74
N LEU A 11 -13.62 -15.31 1.91
CA LEU A 11 -13.37 -14.73 0.59
C LEU A 11 -12.42 -13.50 0.65
N TYR A 12 -12.29 -12.90 1.82
CA TYR A 12 -11.40 -11.77 2.15
C TYR A 12 -9.94 -12.15 2.40
N ASP A 13 -9.62 -13.42 2.66
CA ASP A 13 -8.27 -13.91 2.94
C ASP A 13 -7.50 -14.30 1.67
N ILE A 14 -8.15 -14.27 0.51
CA ILE A 14 -7.50 -14.47 -0.78
C ILE A 14 -6.83 -13.14 -1.20
N PRO A 15 -5.49 -13.02 -1.17
CA PRO A 15 -4.81 -11.72 -1.33
C PRO A 15 -5.14 -11.02 -2.66
N GLY A 16 -5.35 -11.80 -3.72
CA GLY A 16 -5.73 -11.27 -5.04
C GLY A 16 -7.11 -10.63 -5.08
N LEU A 17 -8.09 -11.12 -4.30
CA LEU A 17 -9.42 -10.53 -4.20
C LEU A 17 -9.37 -9.19 -3.45
N LYS A 18 -8.54 -9.11 -2.40
CA LYS A 18 -8.34 -7.87 -1.66
C LYS A 18 -7.68 -6.79 -2.52
N GLU A 19 -6.62 -7.12 -3.27
CA GLU A 19 -6.00 -6.19 -4.22
C GLU A 19 -7.00 -5.66 -5.25
N LEU A 20 -7.78 -6.55 -5.87
CA LEU A 20 -8.81 -6.17 -6.84
C LEU A 20 -9.89 -5.27 -6.21
N SER A 21 -10.27 -5.54 -4.96
CA SER A 21 -11.24 -4.71 -4.23
C SER A 21 -10.71 -3.29 -3.97
N ASP A 22 -9.43 -3.16 -3.61
CA ASP A 22 -8.79 -1.88 -3.35
C ASP A 22 -8.55 -1.09 -4.65
N GLU A 23 -8.20 -1.76 -5.74
CA GLU A 23 -8.12 -1.16 -7.08
C GLU A 23 -9.50 -0.66 -7.54
N THR A 24 -10.54 -1.47 -7.37
CA THR A 24 -11.93 -1.09 -7.71
C THR A 24 -12.37 0.10 -6.87
N ALA A 25 -12.10 0.09 -5.57
CA ALA A 25 -12.43 1.18 -4.68
C ALA A 25 -11.64 2.47 -5.00
N ALA A 26 -10.42 2.36 -5.54
CA ALA A 26 -9.64 3.48 -6.04
C ALA A 26 -10.19 4.04 -7.38
N ALA A 27 -10.64 3.15 -8.27
CA ALA A 27 -11.28 3.52 -9.53
C ALA A 27 -12.61 4.26 -9.29
N CYS A 28 -13.42 3.81 -8.33
CA CYS A 28 -14.70 4.42 -8.01
C CYS A 28 -14.58 5.75 -7.25
N SER A 29 -13.54 5.93 -6.41
CA SER A 29 -13.39 7.17 -5.64
C SER A 29 -12.76 8.31 -6.45
N GLY A 30 -11.92 8.00 -7.44
CA GLY A 30 -11.10 9.02 -8.11
C GLY A 30 -10.01 9.62 -7.19
N GLY A 31 -9.83 9.06 -6.00
CA GLY A 31 -8.74 9.36 -5.08
C GLY A 31 -7.57 8.38 -5.24
N VAL A 32 -6.38 8.80 -4.80
CA VAL A 32 -5.21 7.92 -4.71
C VAL A 32 -5.38 6.93 -3.56
N ARG A 33 -4.99 5.68 -3.81
CA ARG A 33 -4.85 4.62 -2.80
C ARG A 33 -3.44 4.04 -2.83
N LEU A 34 -2.99 3.57 -1.67
CA LEU A 34 -1.73 2.88 -1.47
C LEU A 34 -1.99 1.60 -0.65
N LEU A 35 -1.39 0.49 -1.08
CA LEU A 35 -1.29 -0.73 -0.27
C LEU A 35 0.14 -0.92 0.18
N GLY A 36 0.36 -1.05 1.48
CA GLY A 36 1.65 -1.46 2.07
C GLY A 36 1.59 -2.90 2.55
N TYR A 37 2.69 -3.64 2.40
CA TYR A 37 2.78 -5.08 2.69
C TYR A 37 3.97 -5.39 3.60
N TYR A 38 3.80 -6.40 4.46
CA TYR A 38 4.83 -6.84 5.41
C TYR A 38 6.07 -7.43 4.76
N HIS A 39 5.93 -8.01 3.58
CA HIS A 39 7.04 -8.70 2.92
C HIS A 39 7.26 -8.14 1.52
N ALA A 40 8.46 -8.38 1.01
CA ALA A 40 8.79 -8.10 -0.39
C ALA A 40 7.85 -8.85 -1.34
N ASN A 41 7.74 -8.34 -2.56
CA ASN A 41 6.91 -8.87 -3.64
C ASN A 41 5.42 -8.94 -3.29
N TYR A 42 4.91 -7.97 -2.52
CA TYR A 42 3.49 -7.81 -2.21
C TYR A 42 2.91 -8.99 -1.42
N ARG A 43 3.69 -9.52 -0.46
CA ARG A 43 3.32 -10.69 0.33
C ARG A 43 3.07 -10.34 1.80
N GLY A 44 2.43 -11.27 2.51
CA GLY A 44 2.11 -11.11 3.93
C GLY A 44 0.92 -10.20 4.14
N PHE A 45 0.74 -9.77 5.39
CA PHE A 45 -0.31 -8.83 5.75
C PHE A 45 -0.20 -7.53 4.94
N SER A 46 -1.34 -7.00 4.51
CA SER A 46 -1.42 -5.72 3.79
C SER A 46 -2.36 -4.74 4.48
N LYS A 47 -2.00 -3.45 4.42
CA LYS A 47 -2.88 -2.36 4.88
C LYS A 47 -3.09 -1.35 3.76
N GLY A 48 -4.36 -1.02 3.54
CA GLY A 48 -4.80 -0.01 2.58
C GLY A 48 -4.88 1.37 3.20
N PHE A 49 -4.40 2.36 2.47
CA PHE A 49 -4.54 3.78 2.76
C PHE A 49 -5.17 4.44 1.55
N GLY A 50 -6.09 5.38 1.75
CA GLY A 50 -6.74 6.02 0.63
C GLY A 50 -7.53 7.24 1.02
N LYS A 51 -7.91 8.01 0.00
CA LYS A 51 -8.86 9.11 0.14
C LYS A 51 -9.98 9.01 -0.88
N SER A 52 -11.06 9.73 -0.62
CA SER A 52 -12.25 9.75 -1.47
C SER A 52 -12.07 10.55 -2.76
N SER A 53 -11.11 11.49 -2.88
CA SER A 53 -10.90 12.24 -4.13
C SER A 53 -9.55 12.98 -4.20
N GLY A 54 -8.94 13.04 -5.40
CA GLY A 54 -7.77 13.85 -5.71
C GLY A 54 -6.43 13.08 -5.76
N ASN A 55 -5.34 13.79 -6.07
CA ASN A 55 -4.08 13.18 -6.53
C ASN A 55 -2.93 13.09 -5.51
N TYR A 56 -3.20 13.16 -4.22
CA TYR A 56 -2.18 13.07 -3.17
C TYR A 56 -2.69 12.25 -1.99
N LEU A 57 -1.81 11.61 -1.24
CA LEU A 57 -2.17 10.87 -0.04
C LEU A 57 -1.19 11.25 1.08
N SER A 58 -1.74 11.70 2.21
CA SER A 58 -1.00 12.17 3.38
C SER A 58 -1.26 11.18 4.50
N ILE A 59 -0.26 10.39 4.87
CA ILE A 59 -0.35 9.37 5.92
C ILE A 59 0.69 9.75 6.99
N PRO A 60 0.33 10.62 7.96
CA PRO A 60 1.27 11.06 8.99
C PRO A 60 1.61 9.93 9.97
N TRP A 61 0.80 8.87 10.02
CA TRP A 61 1.04 7.69 10.83
C TRP A 61 0.42 6.47 10.15
N VAL A 62 1.21 5.44 9.91
CA VAL A 62 0.73 4.21 9.25
C VAL A 62 -0.12 3.33 10.17
N GLY A 63 0.00 3.52 11.49
CA GLY A 63 -0.77 2.79 12.49
C GLY A 63 -0.12 1.47 12.92
N GLY A 64 -0.27 1.14 14.21
CA GLY A 64 0.57 0.19 14.93
C GLY A 64 0.86 -1.14 14.25
N SER A 65 -0.13 -1.83 13.68
CA SER A 65 0.10 -3.16 13.11
C SER A 65 1.17 -3.16 12.01
N ILE A 66 1.17 -2.16 11.13
CA ILE A 66 2.08 -2.10 9.96
C ILE A 66 3.29 -1.19 10.18
N ASN A 67 3.40 -0.55 11.35
CA ASN A 67 4.50 0.35 11.64
C ASN A 67 5.83 -0.40 11.65
N ASP A 68 6.84 0.11 10.96
CA ASP A 68 8.15 -0.53 10.85
C ASP A 68 8.09 -1.98 10.34
N GLN A 69 7.12 -2.26 9.44
CA GLN A 69 6.96 -3.58 8.81
C GLN A 69 6.81 -3.48 7.29
N ILE A 70 6.80 -2.28 6.70
CA ILE A 70 6.55 -2.14 5.25
C ILE A 70 7.81 -2.53 4.46
N SER A 71 7.68 -3.60 3.68
CA SER A 71 8.73 -4.14 2.80
C SER A 71 8.43 -3.93 1.30
N SER A 72 7.15 -3.81 0.92
CA SER A 72 6.72 -3.53 -0.46
C SER A 72 5.41 -2.74 -0.50
N LEU A 73 5.12 -2.07 -1.62
CA LEU A 73 3.91 -1.26 -1.76
C LEU A 73 3.41 -1.11 -3.19
N ARG A 74 2.12 -0.80 -3.36
CA ARG A 74 1.51 -0.48 -4.65
C ARG A 74 0.69 0.81 -4.58
N VAL A 75 0.60 1.53 -5.70
CA VAL A 75 -0.16 2.79 -5.81
C VAL A 75 -1.18 2.72 -6.94
N PHE A 76 -2.42 3.06 -6.62
CA PHE A 76 -3.57 2.99 -7.53
C PHE A 76 -4.45 4.22 -7.42
N GLY A 77 -5.40 4.33 -8.35
CA GLY A 77 -6.38 5.42 -8.37
C GLY A 77 -5.78 6.79 -8.69
N GLY A 78 -6.60 7.82 -8.56
CA GLY A 78 -6.28 9.18 -8.99
C GLY A 78 -6.15 9.33 -10.52
N SER A 79 -6.02 10.59 -10.96
CA SER A 79 -6.00 10.96 -12.37
C SER A 79 -4.59 11.11 -12.95
N ARG A 80 -3.53 10.93 -12.16
CA ARG A 80 -2.14 11.04 -12.64
C ARG A 80 -1.57 9.67 -13.03
N SER A 81 -0.65 9.67 -13.99
CA SER A 81 0.05 8.46 -14.44
C SER A 81 1.27 8.12 -13.60
N TRP A 82 1.84 9.12 -12.91
CA TRP A 82 3.07 9.00 -12.15
C TRP A 82 2.93 9.66 -10.79
N TYR A 83 3.48 9.00 -9.77
CA TYR A 83 3.46 9.46 -8.39
C TYR A 83 4.87 9.42 -7.80
N LYS A 84 5.18 10.44 -6.99
CA LYS A 84 6.28 10.43 -6.03
C LYS A 84 5.75 9.89 -4.71
N VAL A 85 6.33 8.79 -4.24
CA VAL A 85 6.06 8.19 -2.93
C VAL A 85 7.29 8.43 -2.06
N THR A 86 7.11 9.18 -0.99
CA THR A 86 8.15 9.40 0.03
C THR A 86 7.81 8.58 1.28
N LEU A 87 8.70 7.68 1.65
CA LEU A 87 8.65 6.91 2.90
C LEU A 87 9.51 7.59 3.94
N TYR A 88 9.04 7.60 5.19
CA TYR A 88 9.72 8.23 6.31
C TYR A 88 9.87 7.21 7.45
N GLU A 89 11.05 7.19 8.07
CA GLU A 89 11.34 6.31 9.22
C GLU A 89 10.50 6.66 10.44
N ASP A 90 10.18 7.94 10.66
CA ASP A 90 9.40 8.39 11.82
C ASP A 90 7.99 8.86 11.43
N ALA A 91 7.10 8.89 12.42
CA ALA A 91 5.79 9.50 12.29
C ALA A 91 5.88 11.00 11.97
N ASN A 92 4.82 11.54 11.38
CA ASN A 92 4.66 12.95 11.01
C ASN A 92 5.74 13.47 10.04
N TYR A 93 6.18 12.63 9.11
CA TYR A 93 7.13 12.97 8.05
C TYR A 93 8.51 13.39 8.55
N LYS A 94 8.96 12.74 9.62
CA LYS A 94 10.25 12.98 10.27
C LYS A 94 11.24 11.85 9.99
N GLY A 95 12.45 12.01 10.53
CA GLY A 95 13.49 11.01 10.40
C GLY A 95 14.08 10.94 9.00
N ARG A 96 14.75 9.84 8.71
CA ARG A 96 15.28 9.57 7.38
C ARG A 96 14.15 9.30 6.41
N ARG A 97 14.38 9.56 5.13
CA ARG A 97 13.38 9.38 4.07
C ARG A 97 13.99 8.93 2.76
N GLU A 98 13.19 8.22 1.98
CA GLU A 98 13.51 7.84 0.61
C GLU A 98 12.32 8.14 -0.29
N THR A 99 12.58 8.56 -1.54
CA THR A 99 11.52 8.92 -2.48
C THR A 99 11.65 8.15 -3.78
N PHE A 100 10.55 7.56 -4.20
CA PHE A 100 10.45 6.74 -5.40
C PHE A 100 9.46 7.36 -6.38
N THR A 101 9.75 7.25 -7.67
CA THR A 101 8.79 7.60 -8.74
C THR A 101 8.20 6.30 -9.28
N ILE A 102 6.88 6.15 -9.17
CA ILE A 102 6.15 4.92 -9.53
C ILE A 102 5.04 5.26 -10.53
N ARG A 103 4.82 4.37 -11.50
CA ARG A 103 3.67 4.46 -12.41
C ARG A 103 2.40 4.03 -11.69
N LYS A 104 1.27 4.73 -11.92
CA LYS A 104 -0.04 4.31 -11.42
C LYS A 104 -0.35 2.87 -11.89
N GLY A 105 -0.85 2.04 -10.98
CA GLY A 105 -1.12 0.62 -11.24
C GLY A 105 0.12 -0.27 -11.10
N TRP A 106 1.27 0.30 -10.71
CA TRP A 106 2.49 -0.43 -10.39
C TRP A 106 2.83 -0.24 -8.92
N GLY A 107 3.92 -0.89 -8.50
CA GLY A 107 4.41 -0.82 -7.15
C GLY A 107 5.92 -0.91 -7.06
N LEU A 108 6.40 -0.86 -5.83
CA LEU A 108 7.75 -1.21 -5.45
C LEU A 108 7.70 -2.62 -4.88
N PRO A 109 8.22 -3.64 -5.59
CA PRO A 109 8.28 -5.00 -5.05
C PRO A 109 9.21 -5.08 -3.84
N PHE A 110 10.09 -4.09 -3.69
CA PHE A 110 10.93 -3.92 -2.51
C PHE A 110 11.18 -2.43 -2.32
N VAL A 111 11.01 -1.92 -1.10
CA VAL A 111 11.24 -0.50 -0.76
C VAL A 111 12.71 -0.15 -0.59
N GLY A 112 13.61 -1.12 -0.80
CA GLY A 112 15.05 -0.94 -0.62
C GLY A 112 15.51 -1.26 0.79
N PHE A 113 16.78 -1.64 0.94
CA PHE A 113 17.38 -2.04 2.22
C PHE A 113 17.30 -0.95 3.30
N PHE A 114 17.28 0.31 2.89
CA PHE A 114 17.27 1.42 3.82
C PHE A 114 15.91 1.58 4.53
N MET A 115 14.81 1.47 3.77
CA MET A 115 13.43 1.68 4.24
C MET A 115 12.70 0.40 4.65
N ASN A 116 13.26 -0.77 4.33
CA ASN A 116 12.66 -2.05 4.66
C ASN A 116 12.40 -2.18 6.17
N ASP A 117 11.14 -2.40 6.54
CA ASP A 117 10.70 -2.58 7.93
C ASP A 117 11.03 -1.38 8.83
N LYS A 118 10.91 -0.17 8.29
CA LYS A 118 11.11 1.09 9.04
C LYS A 118 10.10 2.18 8.77
N THR A 119 9.15 1.95 7.87
CA THR A 119 8.25 3.04 7.45
C THR A 119 7.19 3.32 8.51
N SER A 120 7.18 4.56 9.01
CA SER A 120 6.21 5.06 9.99
C SER A 120 5.24 6.11 9.43
N SER A 121 5.64 6.84 8.39
CA SER A 121 4.76 7.79 7.68
C SER A 121 5.05 7.85 6.19
N ILE A 122 4.03 8.23 5.40
CA ILE A 122 4.08 8.15 3.94
C ILE A 122 3.42 9.38 3.33
N TRP A 123 4.08 9.94 2.31
CA TRP A 123 3.51 11.00 1.50
C TRP A 123 3.52 10.62 0.01
N VAL A 124 2.34 10.59 -0.60
CA VAL A 124 2.17 10.38 -2.04
C VAL A 124 1.70 11.67 -2.70
N ARG A 125 2.34 12.05 -3.80
CA ARG A 125 1.97 13.23 -4.60
C ARG A 125 2.22 12.98 -6.09
N PRO A 126 1.64 13.78 -7.00
CA PRO A 126 1.96 13.69 -8.42
C PRO A 126 3.45 13.87 -8.64
N ALA A 127 4.03 13.11 -9.57
CA ALA A 127 5.42 13.25 -9.97
C ALA A 127 5.66 14.55 -10.75
#